data_AF-A0A965IQZ6-F1
#
_entry.id   AF-A0A965IQZ6-F1
#
_cell.length_a   1.000
_cell.length_b   1.000
_cell.length_c   1.000
_cell.angle_alpha   90.00
_cell.angle_beta   90.00
_cell.angle_gamma   90.00
#
_symmetry.space_group_name_H-M   'P 1'
#
loop_
_entity.id
_entity.type
_entity.pdbx_description
1 polymer ?
#
loop_
_entity_poly.entity_id
_entity_poly.type
_entity_poly.pdbx_seq_one_letter_code
_entity_poly.pdbx_strand_id
1 'polypeptide(L)'
;MPEHFDNIDNANSRKDYLRKLKNGEYSSSEKREFLKSAVIFGYSSIVDKLLKDGVKPGYLKWTIVYPHMKPADQIRRKRVADVFRKHGVKLPQASKTASSRSSAFKRRASAAKRRSSAIKRRSSAVKRRSSAVKRRSSAVKRRASAVKRRASAVKRRSSAVKRRSSAVKRKQSSAKMECRRKKISRTMGEFKRRSLKLRNGKPVTNRRQAIAIALSQADRYC
;
A
#
# COMPACT_ATOMS: atom_id res chain seq x y z
N MET A 1 -34.64 54.82 5.17
CA MET A 1 -34.53 54.14 3.86
C MET A 1 -35.84 54.38 3.14
N PRO A 2 -35.92 55.12 2.02
CA PRO A 2 -37.22 55.37 1.41
C PRO A 2 -37.70 54.09 0.72
N GLU A 3 -38.87 53.59 1.12
CA GLU A 3 -39.56 52.38 0.63
C GLU A 3 -40.08 52.47 -0.82
N HIS A 4 -39.43 53.27 -1.68
CA HIS A 4 -39.85 53.49 -3.07
C HIS A 4 -38.98 52.79 -4.12
N PHE A 5 -37.97 52.01 -3.70
CA PHE A 5 -36.92 51.52 -4.59
C PHE A 5 -36.99 50.03 -4.93
N ASP A 6 -37.90 49.26 -4.32
CA ASP A 6 -37.94 47.80 -4.46
C ASP A 6 -38.76 47.29 -5.65
N ASN A 7 -39.34 48.16 -6.48
CA ASN A 7 -40.21 47.70 -7.56
C ASN A 7 -40.11 48.49 -8.87
N ILE A 8 -38.89 48.59 -9.42
CA ILE A 8 -38.68 49.01 -10.82
C ILE A 8 -39.05 47.88 -11.81
N ASP A 9 -39.34 46.67 -11.30
CA ASP A 9 -39.75 45.53 -12.12
C ASP A 9 -41.16 45.69 -12.73
N ASN A 10 -41.99 46.59 -12.21
CA ASN A 10 -43.26 46.95 -12.84
C ASN A 10 -43.07 48.01 -13.95
N ALA A 11 -43.50 47.69 -15.18
CA ALA A 11 -43.41 48.59 -16.33
C ALA A 11 -44.14 49.93 -16.11
N ASN A 12 -45.18 49.95 -15.27
CA ASN A 12 -45.91 51.16 -14.91
C ASN A 12 -45.08 52.07 -13.98
N SER A 13 -44.37 51.50 -13.01
CA SER A 13 -43.43 52.21 -12.15
C SER A 13 -42.26 52.83 -12.94
N ARG A 14 -41.77 52.13 -13.97
CA ARG A 14 -40.72 52.65 -14.86
C ARG A 14 -41.19 53.85 -15.71
N LYS A 15 -42.42 53.81 -16.22
CA LYS A 15 -43.01 54.93 -16.98
C LYS A 15 -43.25 56.14 -16.08
N ASP A 16 -43.76 55.91 -14.87
CA ASP A 16 -43.96 56.99 -13.88
C ASP A 16 -42.63 57.63 -13.47
N TYR A 17 -41.60 56.82 -13.21
CA TYR A 17 -40.25 57.31 -12.94
C TYR A 17 -39.69 58.18 -14.07
N LEU A 18 -39.82 57.72 -15.33
CA LEU A 18 -39.36 58.48 -16.49
C LEU A 18 -40.13 59.79 -16.69
N ARG A 19 -41.39 59.86 -16.26
CA ARG A 19 -42.24 61.07 -16.26
C ARG A 19 -41.75 62.05 -15.19
N LYS A 20 -41.64 61.62 -13.93
CA LYS A 20 -41.14 62.45 -12.81
C LYS A 20 -39.71 62.96 -13.04
N LEU A 21 -38.86 62.15 -13.69
CA LEU A 21 -37.54 62.60 -14.15
C LEU A 21 -37.60 63.74 -15.18
N LYS A 22 -38.55 63.70 -16.13
CA LYS A 22 -38.70 64.79 -17.12
C LYS A 22 -39.19 66.08 -16.48
N ASN A 23 -40.02 65.97 -15.44
CA ASN A 23 -40.57 67.09 -14.70
C ASN A 23 -39.58 67.73 -13.71
N GLY A 24 -38.36 67.19 -13.57
CA GLY A 24 -37.34 67.73 -12.67
C GLY A 24 -37.57 67.44 -11.18
N GLU A 25 -38.49 66.54 -10.85
CA GLU A 25 -38.96 66.28 -9.47
C GLU A 25 -37.95 65.53 -8.57
N TYR A 26 -36.79 65.13 -9.11
CA TYR A 26 -35.76 64.40 -8.35
C TYR A 26 -34.52 65.24 -8.07
N SER A 27 -34.07 65.19 -6.82
CA SER A 27 -32.82 65.78 -6.37
C SER A 27 -31.59 65.02 -6.93
N SER A 28 -30.42 65.68 -6.89
CA SER A 28 -29.15 65.11 -7.37
C SER A 28 -28.70 63.85 -6.62
N SER A 29 -29.09 63.67 -5.36
CA SER A 29 -28.78 62.47 -4.56
C SER A 29 -29.67 61.30 -4.96
N GLU A 30 -30.96 61.53 -5.18
CA GLU A 30 -31.92 60.51 -5.63
C GLU A 30 -31.53 59.98 -7.00
N LYS A 31 -31.20 60.87 -7.95
CA LYS A 31 -30.72 60.48 -9.29
C LYS A 31 -29.49 59.55 -9.23
N ARG A 32 -28.60 59.72 -8.24
CA ARG A 32 -27.44 58.84 -8.05
C ARG A 32 -27.82 57.47 -7.50
N GLU A 33 -28.74 57.40 -6.52
CA GLU A 33 -29.23 56.12 -6.02
C GLU A 33 -29.97 55.33 -7.11
N PHE A 34 -30.78 56.01 -7.93
CA PHE A 34 -31.41 55.40 -9.09
C PHE A 34 -30.39 54.86 -10.10
N LEU A 35 -29.29 55.58 -10.32
CA LEU A 35 -28.20 55.10 -11.18
C LEU A 35 -27.58 53.82 -10.61
N LYS A 36 -27.40 53.69 -9.28
CA LYS A 36 -26.89 52.45 -8.66
C LYS A 36 -27.83 51.27 -8.93
N SER A 37 -29.12 51.45 -8.67
CA SER A 37 -30.13 50.41 -8.86
C SER A 37 -30.27 50.02 -10.34
N ALA A 38 -30.31 51.01 -11.25
CA ALA A 38 -30.41 50.75 -12.69
C ALA A 38 -29.23 49.95 -13.24
N VAL A 39 -28.02 50.14 -12.67
CA VAL A 39 -26.83 49.36 -13.02
C VAL A 39 -26.89 47.95 -12.46
N ILE A 40 -27.37 47.77 -11.23
CA ILE A 40 -27.52 46.45 -10.59
C ILE A 40 -28.51 45.58 -11.37
N PHE A 41 -29.68 46.13 -11.72
CA PHE A 41 -30.77 45.42 -12.39
C PHE A 41 -30.68 45.39 -13.92
N GLY A 42 -29.77 46.16 -14.53
CA GLY A 42 -29.49 46.08 -15.96
C GLY A 42 -30.41 46.94 -16.85
N TYR A 43 -30.97 48.03 -16.33
CA TYR A 43 -31.87 48.93 -17.09
C TYR A 43 -31.11 49.97 -17.94
N SER A 44 -30.52 49.52 -19.05
CA SER A 44 -29.70 50.34 -19.96
C SER A 44 -30.31 51.68 -20.40
N SER A 45 -31.63 51.76 -20.67
CA SER A 45 -32.25 53.02 -21.11
C SER A 45 -32.33 54.08 -20.00
N ILE A 46 -32.44 53.65 -18.74
CA ILE A 46 -32.48 54.56 -17.58
C ILE A 46 -31.07 55.07 -17.33
N VAL A 47 -30.07 54.19 -17.41
CA VAL A 47 -28.65 54.55 -17.30
C VAL A 47 -28.26 55.57 -18.38
N ASP A 48 -28.67 55.38 -19.64
CA ASP A 48 -28.36 56.31 -20.74
C ASP A 48 -28.94 57.71 -20.51
N LYS A 49 -30.18 57.77 -20.00
CA LYS A 49 -30.87 59.03 -19.71
C LYS A 49 -30.21 59.79 -18.55
N LEU A 50 -29.91 59.09 -17.45
CA LEU A 50 -29.26 59.69 -16.28
C LEU A 50 -27.85 60.20 -16.60
N LEU A 51 -27.10 59.50 -17.46
CA LEU A 51 -25.78 59.96 -17.91
C LEU A 51 -25.88 61.21 -18.80
N LYS A 52 -26.89 61.30 -19.67
CA LYS A 52 -27.18 62.51 -20.46
C LYS A 52 -27.55 63.71 -19.59
N ASP A 53 -28.27 63.48 -18.50
CA ASP A 53 -28.64 64.50 -17.51
C ASP A 53 -27.44 64.93 -16.61
N GLY A 54 -26.21 64.47 -16.92
CA GLY A 54 -24.99 64.86 -16.22
C GLY A 54 -24.72 64.12 -14.91
N VAL A 55 -25.49 63.07 -14.60
CA VAL A 55 -25.31 62.29 -13.36
C VAL A 55 -24.06 61.43 -13.46
N LYS A 56 -22.97 61.84 -12.80
CA LYS A 56 -21.73 61.06 -12.79
C LYS A 56 -21.90 59.79 -11.96
N PRO A 57 -21.57 58.60 -12.50
CA PRO A 57 -21.41 57.41 -11.69
C PRO A 57 -20.22 57.64 -10.77
N GLY A 58 -20.45 57.78 -9.46
CA GLY A 58 -19.37 57.78 -8.48
C GLY A 58 -18.66 56.42 -8.42
N TYR A 59 -18.02 56.10 -7.28
CA TYR A 59 -17.49 54.76 -7.02
C TYR A 59 -18.63 53.72 -6.95
N LEU A 60 -19.05 53.23 -8.12
CA LEU A 60 -19.95 52.09 -8.24
C LEU A 60 -19.11 50.82 -8.11
N LYS A 61 -19.24 50.16 -6.97
CA LYS A 61 -18.61 48.85 -6.75
C LYS A 61 -19.33 47.82 -7.63
N TRP A 62 -18.85 47.65 -8.86
CA TRP A 62 -19.38 46.73 -9.89
C TRP A 62 -19.37 45.24 -9.48
N THR A 63 -18.85 44.92 -8.29
CA THR A 63 -18.72 43.56 -7.78
C THR A 63 -19.97 43.15 -7.02
N ILE A 64 -21.05 42.85 -7.75
CA ILE A 64 -21.93 41.77 -7.33
C ILE A 64 -21.76 40.65 -8.36
N VAL A 65 -20.83 39.77 -8.02
CA VAL A 65 -20.52 38.52 -8.71
C VAL A 65 -21.58 37.51 -8.25
N TYR A 66 -22.67 37.37 -9.02
CA TYR A 66 -23.55 36.21 -8.91
C TYR A 66 -23.02 35.12 -9.84
N PRO A 67 -22.54 33.96 -9.32
CA PRO A 67 -21.93 32.91 -10.14
C PRO A 67 -22.89 32.19 -11.12
N HIS A 68 -24.19 32.50 -11.08
CA HIS A 68 -25.23 31.84 -11.88
C HIS A 68 -26.25 32.84 -12.44
N MET A 69 -25.83 33.74 -13.34
CA MET A 69 -26.76 34.63 -14.05
C MET A 69 -27.45 33.93 -15.21
N LYS A 70 -28.76 34.18 -15.40
CA LYS A 70 -29.49 33.71 -16.59
C LYS A 70 -28.95 34.41 -17.85
N PRO A 71 -29.01 33.79 -19.04
CA PRO A 71 -28.53 34.41 -20.29
C PRO A 71 -29.13 35.80 -20.56
N ALA A 72 -30.41 36.01 -20.21
CA ALA A 72 -31.09 37.29 -20.34
C ALA A 72 -30.44 38.42 -19.50
N ASP A 73 -29.96 38.10 -18.30
CA ASP A 73 -29.32 39.07 -17.39
C ASP A 73 -27.92 39.44 -17.88
N GLN A 74 -27.23 38.48 -18.53
CA GLN A 74 -25.94 38.73 -19.17
C GLN A 74 -26.09 39.71 -20.35
N ILE A 75 -27.17 39.61 -21.14
CA ILE A 75 -27.48 40.54 -22.23
C ILE A 75 -27.84 41.94 -21.68
N ARG A 76 -28.63 42.03 -20.61
CA ARG A 76 -28.96 43.31 -19.95
C ARG A 76 -27.70 44.02 -19.43
N ARG A 77 -26.80 43.28 -18.79
CA ARG A 77 -25.51 43.83 -18.32
C ARG A 77 -24.59 44.27 -19.45
N LYS A 78 -24.51 43.52 -20.55
CA LYS A 78 -23.76 43.95 -21.74
C LYS A 78 -24.26 45.30 -22.26
N ARG A 79 -25.58 45.47 -22.40
CA ARG A 79 -26.19 46.74 -22.84
C ARG A 79 -25.88 47.91 -21.91
N VAL A 80 -25.90 47.70 -20.58
CA VAL A 80 -25.49 48.74 -19.62
C VAL A 80 -24.00 49.09 -19.78
N ALA A 81 -23.14 48.08 -19.97
CA ALA A 81 -21.71 48.31 -20.23
C ALA A 81 -21.44 49.06 -21.54
N ASP A 82 -22.24 48.81 -22.59
CA ASP A 82 -22.20 49.55 -23.86
C ASP A 82 -22.59 51.03 -23.68
N VAL A 83 -23.63 51.31 -22.89
CA VAL A 83 -24.03 52.68 -22.55
C VAL A 83 -22.91 53.42 -21.81
N PHE A 84 -22.25 52.76 -20.85
CA PHE A 84 -21.10 53.36 -20.17
C PHE A 84 -19.93 53.63 -21.11
N ARG A 85 -19.64 52.72 -22.06
CA ARG A 85 -18.64 52.95 -23.11
C ARG A 85 -18.99 54.17 -23.97
N LYS A 86 -20.27 54.30 -24.37
CA LYS A 86 -20.77 55.42 -25.19
C LYS A 86 -20.59 56.78 -24.50
N HIS A 87 -20.74 56.83 -23.18
CA HIS A 87 -20.57 58.04 -22.36
C HIS A 87 -19.16 58.20 -21.76
N GLY A 88 -18.16 57.43 -22.23
CA GLY A 88 -16.77 57.57 -21.82
C GLY A 88 -16.44 57.10 -20.39
N VAL A 89 -17.32 56.34 -19.75
CA VAL A 89 -17.14 55.85 -18.37
C VAL A 89 -16.26 54.59 -18.37
N LYS A 90 -15.08 54.67 -17.75
CA LYS A 90 -14.13 53.54 -17.64
C LYS A 90 -14.68 52.46 -16.69
N LEU A 91 -14.99 51.28 -17.22
CA LEU A 91 -15.36 50.11 -16.43
C LEU A 91 -14.09 49.41 -15.87
N PRO A 92 -14.10 48.91 -14.62
CA PRO A 92 -12.95 48.21 -14.06
C PRO A 92 -12.71 46.86 -14.77
N GLN A 93 -11.43 46.51 -15.01
CA GLN A 93 -10.96 45.28 -15.70
C GLN A 93 -11.19 43.97 -14.88
N ALA A 94 -12.41 43.71 -14.41
CA ALA A 94 -12.74 42.55 -13.59
C ALA A 94 -12.79 41.21 -14.35
N SER A 95 -12.92 41.24 -15.69
CA SER A 95 -13.10 40.02 -16.51
C SER A 95 -11.81 39.19 -16.68
N LYS A 96 -10.64 39.85 -16.82
CA LYS A 96 -9.36 39.16 -16.98
C LYS A 96 -8.90 38.46 -15.69
N THR A 97 -9.15 39.08 -14.52
CA THR A 97 -8.75 38.53 -13.22
C THR A 97 -9.63 37.36 -12.76
N ALA A 98 -10.92 37.37 -13.10
CA ALA A 98 -11.83 36.26 -12.82
C ALA A 98 -11.51 35.00 -13.67
N SER A 99 -11.23 35.18 -14.97
CA SER A 99 -10.85 34.08 -15.86
C SER A 99 -9.54 33.41 -15.41
N SER A 100 -8.53 34.22 -15.08
CA SER A 100 -7.25 33.75 -14.53
C SER A 100 -7.42 32.96 -13.23
N ARG A 101 -8.22 33.47 -12.27
CA ARG A 101 -8.52 32.75 -11.02
C ARG A 101 -9.23 31.41 -11.26
N SER A 102 -10.16 31.33 -12.21
CA SER A 102 -10.85 30.07 -12.52
C SER A 102 -9.89 29.02 -13.10
N SER A 103 -8.96 29.43 -13.96
CA SER A 103 -7.97 28.54 -14.57
C SER A 103 -6.97 28.03 -13.53
N ALA A 104 -6.54 28.88 -12.61
CA ALA A 104 -5.68 28.51 -11.49
C ALA A 104 -6.36 27.49 -10.56
N PHE A 105 -7.67 27.67 -10.28
CA PHE A 105 -8.45 26.72 -9.49
C PHE A 105 -8.54 25.35 -10.17
N LYS A 106 -8.88 25.30 -11.45
CA LYS A 106 -8.93 24.05 -12.23
C LYS A 106 -7.58 23.33 -12.21
N ARG A 107 -6.47 24.05 -12.41
CA ARG A 107 -5.10 23.48 -12.35
C ARG A 107 -4.79 22.89 -10.98
N ARG A 108 -5.16 23.57 -9.89
CA ARG A 108 -4.97 23.06 -8.52
C ARG A 108 -5.81 21.81 -8.25
N ALA A 109 -7.06 21.79 -8.70
CA ALA A 109 -7.93 20.62 -8.56
C ALA A 109 -7.36 19.40 -9.33
N SER A 110 -6.90 19.61 -10.56
CA SER A 110 -6.24 18.54 -11.35
C SER A 110 -4.96 18.04 -10.69
N ALA A 111 -4.14 18.93 -10.14
CA ALA A 111 -2.93 18.56 -9.42
C ALA A 111 -3.25 17.75 -8.14
N ALA A 112 -4.30 18.12 -7.40
CA ALA A 112 -4.76 17.39 -6.23
C ALA A 112 -5.22 15.98 -6.61
N LYS A 113 -6.01 15.84 -7.69
CA LYS A 113 -6.46 14.53 -8.19
C LYS A 113 -5.28 13.62 -8.57
N ARG A 114 -4.27 14.17 -9.25
CA ARG A 114 -3.03 13.43 -9.60
C ARG A 114 -2.28 12.97 -8.35
N ARG A 115 -2.15 13.83 -7.33
CA ARG A 115 -1.52 13.48 -6.04
C ARG A 115 -2.27 12.34 -5.35
N SER A 116 -3.60 12.42 -5.26
CA SER A 116 -4.42 11.36 -4.66
C SER A 116 -4.26 10.02 -5.38
N SER A 117 -4.23 10.02 -6.71
CA SER A 117 -3.96 8.81 -7.50
C SER A 117 -2.56 8.24 -7.26
N ALA A 118 -1.54 9.10 -7.15
CA ALA A 118 -0.18 8.67 -6.84
C ALA A 118 -0.09 8.05 -5.44
N ILE A 119 -0.77 8.63 -4.43
CA ILE A 119 -0.84 8.08 -3.08
C ILE A 119 -1.49 6.69 -3.11
N LYS A 120 -2.65 6.52 -3.77
CA LYS A 120 -3.30 5.20 -3.91
C LYS A 120 -2.37 4.15 -4.52
N ARG A 121 -1.64 4.50 -5.60
CA ARG A 121 -0.67 3.59 -6.23
C ARG A 121 0.46 3.20 -5.27
N ARG A 122 1.01 4.16 -4.52
CA ARG A 122 2.04 3.90 -3.50
C ARG A 122 1.52 2.97 -2.41
N SER A 123 0.32 3.21 -1.87
CA SER A 123 -0.29 2.35 -0.86
C SER A 123 -0.48 0.91 -1.35
N SER A 124 -0.93 0.73 -2.59
CA SER A 124 -1.05 -0.60 -3.20
C SER A 124 0.30 -1.29 -3.37
N ALA A 125 1.34 -0.55 -3.77
CA ALA A 125 2.70 -1.09 -3.88
C ALA A 125 3.26 -1.53 -2.52
N VAL A 126 3.02 -0.75 -1.46
CA VAL A 126 3.40 -1.10 -0.08
C VAL A 126 2.69 -2.39 0.35
N LYS A 127 1.37 -2.51 0.16
CA LYS A 127 0.63 -3.74 0.48
C LYS A 127 1.20 -4.97 -0.24
N ARG A 128 1.51 -4.87 -1.53
CA ARG A 128 2.13 -5.96 -2.31
C ARG A 128 3.50 -6.36 -1.75
N ARG A 129 4.35 -5.38 -1.39
CA ARG A 129 5.66 -5.65 -0.77
C ARG A 129 5.50 -6.35 0.57
N SER A 130 4.59 -5.91 1.44
CA SER A 130 4.34 -6.55 2.73
C SER A 130 3.87 -8.01 2.57
N SER A 131 2.99 -8.29 1.61
CA SER A 131 2.57 -9.66 1.30
C SER A 131 3.72 -10.52 0.78
N ALA A 132 4.60 -9.98 -0.06
CA ALA A 132 5.79 -10.68 -0.55
C ALA A 132 6.77 -11.01 0.59
N VAL A 133 6.98 -10.07 1.53
CA VAL A 133 7.80 -10.30 2.73
C VAL A 133 7.22 -11.43 3.57
N LYS A 134 5.91 -11.43 3.86
CA LYS A 134 5.25 -12.52 4.60
C LYS A 134 5.46 -13.88 3.93
N ARG A 135 5.30 -13.96 2.60
CA ARG A 135 5.53 -15.21 1.84
C ARG A 135 6.98 -15.69 1.93
N ARG A 136 7.96 -14.77 1.84
CA ARG A 136 9.39 -15.11 2.01
C ARG A 136 9.66 -15.65 3.40
N SER A 137 9.15 -15.00 4.44
CA SER A 137 9.33 -15.47 5.83
C SER A 137 8.75 -16.88 6.04
N SER A 138 7.56 -17.16 5.50
CA SER A 138 6.97 -18.51 5.56
C SER A 138 7.82 -19.55 4.81
N ALA A 139 8.37 -19.20 3.65
CA ALA A 139 9.26 -20.09 2.90
C ALA A 139 10.57 -20.39 3.66
N VAL A 140 11.15 -19.38 4.34
CA VAL A 140 12.33 -19.57 5.19
C VAL A 140 12.02 -20.52 6.35
N LYS A 141 10.89 -20.35 7.05
CA LYS A 141 10.46 -21.26 8.12
C LYS A 141 10.32 -22.71 7.62
N ARG A 142 9.69 -22.92 6.46
CA ARG A 142 9.56 -24.26 5.86
C ARG A 142 10.91 -24.89 5.54
N ARG A 143 11.85 -24.12 4.99
CA ARG A 143 13.21 -24.62 4.70
C ARG A 143 13.95 -25.01 5.98
N ALA A 144 13.87 -24.20 7.03
CA ALA A 144 14.48 -24.51 8.32
C ALA A 144 13.93 -25.82 8.92
N SER A 145 12.61 -26.03 8.87
CA SER A 145 12.00 -27.29 9.31
C SER A 145 12.46 -28.49 8.49
N ALA A 146 12.60 -28.35 7.16
CA ALA A 146 13.11 -29.41 6.31
C ALA A 146 14.57 -29.78 6.63
N VAL A 147 15.42 -28.78 6.90
CA VAL A 147 16.81 -28.99 7.33
C VAL A 147 16.86 -29.76 8.67
N LYS A 148 16.05 -29.36 9.66
CA LYS A 148 15.96 -30.08 10.94
C LYS A 148 15.57 -31.55 10.75
N ARG A 149 14.56 -31.83 9.92
CA ARG A 149 14.14 -33.21 9.61
C ARG A 149 15.26 -34.03 8.96
N ARG A 150 16.00 -33.45 8.01
CA ARG A 150 17.14 -34.12 7.38
C ARG A 150 18.24 -34.43 8.39
N ALA A 151 18.58 -33.50 9.26
CA ALA A 151 19.58 -33.72 10.32
C ALA A 151 19.17 -34.88 11.25
N SER A 152 17.91 -34.93 11.66
CA SER A 152 17.39 -36.05 12.47
C SER A 152 17.45 -37.39 11.73
N ALA A 153 17.14 -37.42 10.43
CA ALA A 153 17.26 -38.63 9.61
C ALA A 153 18.71 -39.12 9.50
N VAL A 154 19.67 -38.20 9.33
CA VAL A 154 21.11 -38.52 9.32
C VAL A 154 21.55 -39.11 10.66
N LYS A 155 21.15 -38.51 11.78
CA LYS A 155 21.44 -39.06 13.13
C LYS A 155 20.90 -40.49 13.29
N ARG A 156 19.64 -40.74 12.87
CA ARG A 156 19.05 -42.09 12.92
C ARG A 156 19.82 -43.09 12.07
N ARG A 157 20.23 -42.71 10.87
CA ARG A 157 21.06 -43.57 9.99
C ARG A 157 22.40 -43.90 10.63
N SER A 158 23.08 -42.91 11.21
CA SER A 158 24.34 -43.11 11.93
C SER A 158 24.19 -44.09 13.10
N SER A 159 23.13 -43.94 13.91
CA SER A 159 22.83 -44.90 14.99
C SER A 159 22.53 -46.31 14.48
N ALA A 160 21.81 -46.44 13.36
CA ALA A 160 21.53 -47.74 12.74
C ALA A 160 22.80 -48.42 12.24
N VAL A 161 23.72 -47.68 11.62
CA VAL A 161 25.04 -48.18 11.21
C VAL A 161 25.83 -48.68 12.42
N LYS A 162 25.92 -47.89 13.50
CA LYS A 162 26.58 -48.32 14.74
C LYS A 162 26.00 -49.62 15.30
N ARG A 163 24.67 -49.74 15.35
CA ARG A 163 24.00 -50.97 15.81
C ARG A 163 24.35 -52.17 14.94
N ARG A 164 24.38 -52.01 13.60
CA ARG A 164 24.79 -53.07 12.68
C ARG A 164 26.23 -53.48 12.91
N SER A 165 27.16 -52.54 13.05
CA SER A 165 28.57 -52.84 13.35
C SER A 165 28.71 -53.61 14.67
N SER A 166 28.00 -53.19 15.72
CA SER A 166 28.00 -53.92 17.00
C SER A 166 27.42 -55.33 16.88
N ALA A 167 26.37 -55.51 16.08
CA ALA A 167 25.79 -56.84 15.83
C ALA A 167 26.78 -57.76 15.09
N VAL A 168 27.51 -57.24 14.10
CA VAL A 168 28.58 -57.99 13.40
C VAL A 168 29.68 -58.39 14.37
N LYS A 169 30.18 -57.46 15.20
CA LYS A 169 31.18 -57.79 16.23
C LYS A 169 30.71 -58.87 17.20
N ARG A 170 29.45 -58.81 17.64
CA ARG A 170 28.86 -59.85 18.50
C ARG A 170 28.78 -61.20 17.79
N LYS A 171 28.38 -61.25 16.52
CA LYS A 171 28.37 -62.49 15.73
C LYS A 171 29.77 -63.08 15.59
N GLN A 172 30.78 -62.26 15.28
CA GLN A 172 32.17 -62.70 15.19
C GLN A 172 32.67 -63.26 16.53
N SER A 173 32.41 -62.55 17.63
CA SER A 173 32.76 -63.03 18.98
C SER A 173 32.06 -64.35 19.31
N SER A 174 30.78 -64.49 18.97
CA SER A 174 30.03 -65.73 19.19
C SER A 174 30.61 -66.88 18.39
N ALA A 175 30.89 -66.68 17.11
CA ALA A 175 31.50 -67.68 16.24
C ALA A 175 32.88 -68.12 16.76
N LYS A 176 33.70 -67.17 17.21
CA LYS A 176 35.00 -67.44 17.83
C LYS A 176 34.86 -68.29 19.10
N MET A 177 33.93 -67.94 19.98
CA MET A 177 33.68 -68.70 21.21
C MET A 177 33.15 -70.10 20.93
N GLU A 178 32.29 -70.25 19.93
CA GLU A 178 31.78 -71.55 19.50
C GLU A 178 32.92 -72.43 18.95
N CYS A 179 33.79 -71.88 18.10
CA CYS A 179 34.97 -72.58 17.60
C CYS A 179 35.88 -73.04 18.76
N ARG A 180 36.23 -72.12 19.68
CA ARG A 180 37.06 -72.45 20.85
C ARG A 180 36.44 -73.57 21.67
N ARG A 181 35.12 -73.49 21.95
CA ARG A 181 34.39 -74.52 22.70
C ARG A 181 34.43 -75.88 22.01
N LYS A 182 34.19 -75.94 20.70
CA LYS A 182 34.26 -77.19 19.91
C LYS A 182 35.67 -77.77 19.93
N LYS A 183 36.70 -76.94 19.77
CA LYS A 183 38.10 -77.38 19.78
C LYS A 183 38.52 -77.96 21.13
N ILE A 184 38.22 -77.24 22.23
CA ILE A 184 38.48 -77.70 23.60
C ILE A 184 37.76 -79.02 23.87
N SER A 185 36.48 -79.13 23.49
CA SER A 185 35.69 -80.34 23.66
C SER A 185 36.33 -81.54 22.95
N ARG A 186 36.76 -81.35 21.69
CA ARG A 186 37.44 -82.41 20.92
C ARG A 186 38.75 -82.86 21.57
N THR A 187 39.63 -81.94 21.92
CA THR A 187 40.92 -82.26 22.57
C THR A 187 40.73 -82.95 23.93
N MET A 188 39.74 -82.52 24.70
CA MET A 188 39.44 -83.15 25.99
C MET A 188 38.78 -84.53 25.81
N GLY A 189 38.02 -84.73 24.73
CA GLY A 189 37.50 -86.05 24.35
C GLY A 189 38.59 -87.03 23.90
N GLU A 190 39.63 -86.55 23.21
CA GLU A 190 40.83 -87.34 22.88
C GLU A 190 41.63 -87.71 24.14
N PHE A 191 41.79 -86.78 25.10
CA PHE A 191 42.42 -87.07 26.38
C PHE A 191 41.65 -88.13 27.18
N LYS A 192 40.31 -87.98 27.30
CA LYS A 192 39.46 -88.98 28.00
C LYS A 192 39.55 -90.37 27.39
N ARG A 193 39.72 -90.47 26.07
CA ARG A 193 39.91 -91.73 25.32
C ARG A 193 41.37 -92.21 25.30
N ARG A 194 42.28 -91.57 26.04
CA ARG A 194 43.72 -91.87 26.09
C ARG A 194 44.42 -91.81 24.71
N SER A 195 43.85 -91.07 23.76
CA SER A 195 44.37 -90.94 22.39
C SER A 195 45.10 -89.62 22.11
N LEU A 196 45.11 -88.68 23.07
CA LEU A 196 45.83 -87.41 22.96
C LEU A 196 47.34 -87.62 23.13
N LYS A 197 48.12 -87.19 22.13
CA LYS A 197 49.59 -87.33 22.10
C LYS A 197 50.28 -85.98 21.97
N LEU A 198 51.48 -85.89 22.54
CA LEU A 198 52.41 -84.78 22.35
C LEU A 198 53.05 -84.85 20.95
N ARG A 199 53.69 -83.75 20.53
CA ARG A 199 54.34 -83.64 19.22
C ARG A 199 55.46 -84.68 19.00
N ASN A 200 56.04 -85.21 20.08
CA ASN A 200 57.02 -86.29 20.08
C ASN A 200 56.40 -87.70 20.15
N GLY A 201 55.08 -87.84 19.96
CA GLY A 201 54.37 -89.12 19.94
C GLY A 201 54.01 -89.70 21.32
N LYS A 202 54.52 -89.15 22.43
CA LYS A 202 54.23 -89.63 23.79
C LYS A 202 52.78 -89.31 24.21
N PRO A 203 52.07 -90.20 24.92
CA PRO A 203 50.70 -89.94 25.38
C PRO A 203 50.66 -88.88 26.49
N VAL A 204 49.61 -88.06 26.52
CA VAL A 204 49.38 -87.06 27.58
C VAL A 204 48.65 -87.73 28.75
N THR A 205 49.28 -87.78 29.92
CA THR A 205 48.71 -88.40 31.14
C THR A 205 48.15 -87.37 32.13
N ASN A 206 48.73 -86.16 32.18
CA ASN A 206 48.33 -85.12 33.12
C ASN A 206 47.17 -84.26 32.57
N ARG A 207 46.07 -84.17 33.33
CA ARG A 207 44.90 -83.36 32.98
C ARG A 207 45.21 -81.87 32.83
N ARG A 208 46.09 -81.30 33.66
CA ARG A 208 46.49 -79.89 33.53
C ARG A 208 47.20 -79.63 32.20
N GLN A 209 48.04 -80.57 31.77
CA GLN A 209 48.75 -80.51 30.50
C GLN A 209 47.78 -80.63 29.31
N ALA A 210 46.77 -81.51 29.40
CA ALA A 210 45.72 -81.61 28.39
C ALA A 210 44.89 -80.32 28.25
N ILE A 211 44.55 -79.66 29.36
CA ILE A 211 43.85 -78.37 29.34
C ILE A 211 44.71 -77.28 28.68
N ALA A 212 46.01 -77.23 29.00
CA ALA A 212 46.93 -76.28 28.38
C ALA A 212 47.02 -76.48 26.85
N ILE A 213 47.12 -77.73 26.39
CA ILE A 213 47.11 -78.07 24.96
C ILE A 213 45.77 -77.66 24.31
N ALA A 214 44.64 -77.95 24.97
CA ALA A 214 43.31 -77.63 24.49
C ALA A 214 43.12 -76.12 24.29
N LEU A 215 43.50 -75.30 25.28
CA LEU A 215 43.44 -73.84 25.20
C LEU A 215 44.39 -73.31 24.12
N SER A 216 45.63 -73.82 24.08
CA SER A 216 46.61 -73.42 23.06
C SER A 216 46.14 -73.73 21.63
N GLN A 217 45.54 -74.90 21.40
CA GLN A 217 44.95 -75.23 20.10
C GLN A 217 43.71 -74.39 19.80
N ALA A 218 42.85 -74.13 20.78
CA ALA A 218 41.68 -73.29 20.59
C ALA A 218 42.08 -71.85 20.21
N ASP A 219 43.13 -71.29 20.81
CA ASP A 219 43.59 -69.93 20.52
C ASP A 219 44.34 -69.84 19.19
N ARG A 220 45.05 -70.89 18.79
CA ARG A 220 45.79 -70.93 17.52
C ARG A 220 44.89 -71.10 16.29
N TYR A 221 43.73 -71.74 16.43
CA TYR A 221 42.90 -72.17 15.30
C TYR A 221 41.50 -71.51 15.21
N CYS A 222 41.12 -70.53 16.06
CA CYS A 222 39.74 -69.98 16.11
C CYS A 222 39.55 -68.43 16.03
#